data_AF-A0A6A5UVC7-F1
#
_entry.id   AF-A0A6A5UVC7-F1
#
_cell.length_a   1.000
_cell.length_b   1.000
_cell.length_c   1.000
_cell.angle_alpha   90.00
_cell.angle_beta   90.00
_cell.angle_gamma   90.00
#
_symmetry.space_group_name_H-M   'P 1'
#
loop_
_entity.id
_entity.type
_entity.pdbx_description
1 polymer ?
#
loop_
_entity_poly.entity_id
_entity_poly.type
_entity_poly.pdbx_seq_one_letter_code
_entity_poly.pdbx_strand_id
1 'polypeptide(L)'
;MVFLFGWKDILRPIRDGYRHLFPSPDTGPTPEEREKQRRLDRLKGFTYFDTFAQLEEWTESESDPIQRANTPLLNRSSGASTSSGSKANVLLCHDFAGNYQDYEASTNISVDGFRYYCEYLQYVESFVYFSHKLVCVPPPPWTNTLHRNGVKVFGTLLIEPQTESSDRLLRSTLEDDDGQTNETFPLARKLAQIARHYGFDGWLVNIEKPFTRNVWDPELVEAFLGSLKGEMGDVGELIWSLRFRP
;
A
#
# COMPACT_ATOMS: atom_id res chain seq x y z
N MET A 1 3.73 25.67 28.66
CA MET A 1 3.64 24.25 29.02
C MET A 1 4.80 23.55 28.31
N VAL A 2 5.81 23.12 29.07
CA VAL A 2 7.07 22.59 28.52
C VAL A 2 6.83 21.16 28.03
N PHE A 3 7.15 20.90 26.76
CA PHE A 3 7.14 19.55 26.19
C PHE A 3 8.20 18.70 26.90
N LEU A 4 7.76 17.73 27.71
CA LEU A 4 8.60 16.66 28.21
C LEU A 4 8.90 15.72 27.04
N PHE A 5 10.02 15.95 26.34
CA PHE A 5 10.60 14.96 25.45
C PHE A 5 10.85 13.68 26.24
N GLY A 6 10.25 12.57 25.79
CA GLY A 6 10.48 11.29 26.42
C GLY A 6 11.94 10.89 26.23
N TRP A 7 12.54 10.28 27.24
CA TRP A 7 13.83 9.57 27.14
C TRP A 7 14.03 8.75 25.84
N LYS A 8 12.95 8.18 25.29
CA LYS A 8 12.95 7.46 24.00
C LYS A 8 13.28 8.36 22.81
N ASP A 9 12.89 9.63 22.81
CA ASP A 9 13.16 10.60 21.74
C ASP A 9 14.61 11.08 21.76
N ILE A 10 15.18 11.21 22.96
CA ILE A 10 16.58 11.58 23.17
C ILE A 10 17.52 10.44 22.76
N LEU A 11 17.10 9.19 23.01
CA LEU A 11 17.92 8.01 22.73
C LEU A 11 17.76 7.47 21.30
N ARG A 12 16.70 7.84 20.58
CA ARG A 12 16.45 7.39 19.19
C ARG A 12 17.65 7.67 18.26
N PRO A 13 18.18 8.91 18.18
CA PRO A 13 19.33 9.21 17.31
C PRO A 13 20.61 8.44 17.70
N ILE A 14 20.80 8.22 19.01
CA ILE A 14 21.96 7.48 19.53
C ILE A 14 21.82 5.99 19.18
N ARG A 15 20.67 5.37 19.47
CA ARG A 15 20.36 3.99 19.09
C ARG A 15 20.55 3.75 17.59
N ASP A 16 20.03 4.66 16.78
CA ASP A 16 20.08 4.53 15.32
C ASP A 16 21.52 4.73 14.79
N GLY A 17 22.33 5.57 15.44
CA GLY A 17 23.76 5.75 15.14
C GLY A 17 24.64 4.55 15.51
N TYR A 18 24.31 3.81 16.57
CA TYR A 18 25.09 2.65 17.05
C TYR A 18 24.55 1.28 16.60
N ARG A 19 23.49 1.24 15.79
CA ARG A 19 22.80 0.01 15.35
C ARG A 19 23.71 -1.02 14.64
N HIS A 20 24.80 -0.57 14.05
CA HIS A 20 25.78 -1.40 13.34
C HIS A 20 26.81 -2.08 14.26
N LEU A 21 27.02 -1.56 15.49
CA LEU A 21 28.00 -2.08 16.46
C LEU A 21 27.40 -3.15 17.39
N PHE A 22 26.07 -3.16 17.49
CA PHE A 22 25.32 -4.13 18.27
C PHE A 22 24.20 -4.68 17.39
N PRO A 23 24.46 -5.68 16.51
CA PRO A 23 23.40 -6.39 15.83
C PRO A 23 22.52 -6.97 16.91
N SER A 24 21.36 -6.36 17.13
CA SER A 24 20.35 -6.93 18.01
C SER A 24 19.99 -8.28 17.43
N PRO A 25 19.91 -9.36 18.24
CA PRO A 25 19.34 -10.60 17.73
C PRO A 25 17.99 -10.27 17.08
N ASP A 26 17.69 -10.93 15.96
CA ASP A 26 16.41 -10.79 15.29
C ASP A 26 15.32 -11.21 16.29
N THR A 27 14.79 -10.21 16.98
CA THR A 27 13.74 -10.31 18.00
C THR A 27 12.37 -10.09 17.37
N GLY A 28 12.33 -10.03 16.03
CA GLY A 28 11.09 -10.04 15.29
C GLY A 28 10.38 -11.39 15.44
N PRO A 29 9.06 -11.41 15.16
CA PRO A 29 8.31 -12.66 15.17
C PRO A 29 8.92 -13.66 14.19
N THR A 30 8.95 -14.92 14.60
CA THR A 30 9.37 -16.05 13.77
C THR A 30 8.46 -16.19 12.53
N PRO A 31 8.91 -16.92 11.47
CA PRO A 31 8.06 -17.18 10.31
C PRO A 31 6.70 -17.81 10.66
N GLU A 32 6.67 -18.71 11.65
CA GLU A 32 5.45 -19.36 12.13
C GLU A 32 4.52 -18.38 12.86
N GLU A 33 5.07 -17.50 13.70
CA GLU A 33 4.29 -16.45 14.37
C GLU A 33 3.71 -15.44 13.36
N ARG A 34 4.49 -15.06 12.34
CA ARG A 34 4.00 -14.19 11.25
C ARG A 34 2.87 -14.85 10.47
N GLU A 35 3.00 -16.14 10.16
CA GLU A 35 1.95 -16.90 9.49
C GLU A 35 0.69 -17.02 10.34
N LYS A 36 0.84 -17.32 11.64
CA LYS A 36 -0.28 -17.34 12.57
C LYS A 36 -0.98 -15.97 12.65
N GLN A 37 -0.21 -14.89 12.71
CA GLN A 37 -0.76 -13.53 12.73
C GLN A 37 -1.51 -13.21 11.44
N ARG A 38 -0.94 -13.51 10.26
CA ARG A 38 -1.62 -13.35 8.97
C ARG A 38 -2.97 -14.08 8.91
N ARG A 39 -3.02 -15.32 9.42
CA ARG A 39 -4.28 -16.08 9.48
C ARG A 39 -5.33 -15.38 10.37
N LEU A 40 -4.91 -14.82 11.51
CA LEU A 40 -5.81 -14.06 12.38
C LEU A 40 -6.27 -12.75 11.73
N ASP A 41 -5.37 -12.03 11.06
CA ASP A 41 -5.68 -10.79 10.36
C ASP A 41 -6.63 -11.01 9.17
N ARG A 42 -6.48 -12.15 8.47
CA ARG A 42 -7.42 -12.56 7.42
C ARG A 42 -8.85 -12.74 7.94
N LEU A 43 -9.02 -13.31 9.15
CA LEU A 43 -10.33 -13.42 9.81
C LEU A 43 -10.92 -12.06 10.18
N LYS A 44 -10.08 -11.03 10.32
CA LYS A 44 -10.51 -9.63 10.55
C LYS A 44 -10.85 -8.89 9.25
N GLY A 45 -10.61 -9.50 8.09
CA GLY A 45 -10.82 -8.89 6.79
C GLY A 45 -9.60 -8.14 6.23
N PHE A 46 -8.42 -8.29 6.84
CA PHE A 46 -7.19 -7.66 6.34
C PHE A 46 -6.52 -8.53 5.28
N THR A 47 -5.88 -7.88 4.32
CA THR A 47 -5.11 -8.54 3.26
C THR A 47 -3.77 -7.83 3.10
N TYR A 48 -2.68 -8.56 3.16
CA TYR A 48 -1.35 -8.04 2.87
C TYR A 48 -0.40 -9.19 2.51
N PHE A 49 0.71 -8.82 1.89
CA PHE A 49 1.77 -9.74 1.49
C PHE A 49 3.08 -9.23 2.08
N ASP A 50 3.81 -10.11 2.76
CA ASP A 50 5.14 -9.82 3.32
C ASP A 50 6.25 -10.15 2.30
N THR A 51 5.99 -11.05 1.34
CA THR A 51 6.98 -11.51 0.37
C THR A 51 6.42 -11.58 -1.05
N PHE A 52 7.31 -11.53 -2.05
CA PHE A 52 6.93 -11.67 -3.45
C PHE A 52 6.33 -13.04 -3.77
N ALA A 53 6.76 -14.11 -3.08
CA ALA A 53 6.17 -15.43 -3.27
C ALA A 53 4.68 -15.44 -2.93
N GLN A 54 4.30 -14.83 -1.79
CA GLN A 54 2.90 -14.70 -1.39
C GLN A 54 2.11 -13.86 -2.40
N LEU A 55 2.69 -12.77 -2.90
CA LEU A 55 2.06 -11.91 -3.90
C LEU A 55 1.82 -12.66 -5.23
N GLU A 56 2.77 -13.45 -5.68
CA GLU A 56 2.67 -14.21 -6.93
C GLU A 56 1.67 -15.38 -6.82
N GLU A 57 1.66 -16.06 -5.68
CA GLU A 57 0.72 -17.15 -5.36
C GLU A 57 -0.73 -16.66 -5.21
N TRP A 58 -0.94 -15.35 -5.04
CA TRP A 58 -2.26 -14.81 -4.80
C TRP A 58 -3.26 -15.11 -5.91
N THR A 59 -4.47 -15.52 -5.52
CA THR A 59 -5.61 -15.74 -6.41
C THR A 59 -6.91 -15.18 -5.83
N GLU A 60 -7.89 -14.88 -6.69
CA GLU A 60 -9.20 -14.38 -6.22
C GLU A 60 -9.93 -15.43 -5.35
N SER A 61 -9.74 -16.72 -5.64
CA SER A 61 -10.43 -17.83 -4.97
C SER A 61 -10.04 -18.03 -3.50
N GLU A 62 -8.88 -17.54 -3.07
CA GLU A 62 -8.48 -17.60 -1.67
C GLU A 62 -8.96 -16.40 -0.85
N SER A 63 -9.57 -15.38 -1.47
CA SER A 63 -10.13 -14.25 -0.73
C SER A 63 -11.47 -14.60 -0.08
N ASP A 64 -11.71 -14.07 1.12
CA ASP A 64 -13.00 -14.10 1.78
C ASP A 64 -13.83 -12.86 1.34
N PRO A 65 -15.15 -13.00 1.10
CA PRO A 65 -16.04 -11.86 0.84
C PRO A 65 -15.90 -10.69 1.82
N ILE A 66 -15.60 -10.92 3.11
CA ILE A 66 -15.43 -9.84 4.09
C ILE A 66 -14.20 -8.96 3.84
N GLN A 67 -13.25 -9.44 3.04
CA GLN A 67 -12.03 -8.70 2.67
C GLN A 67 -12.27 -7.72 1.52
N ARG A 68 -13.45 -7.73 0.88
CA ARG A 68 -13.74 -6.89 -0.29
C ARG A 68 -14.55 -5.66 0.09
N ALA A 69 -14.15 -4.50 -0.43
CA ALA A 69 -15.00 -3.33 -0.41
C ALA A 69 -16.22 -3.57 -1.32
N ASN A 70 -17.38 -3.06 -0.90
CA ASN A 70 -18.65 -3.25 -1.59
C ASN A 70 -19.34 -1.93 -1.96
N THR A 71 -18.70 -0.80 -1.66
CA THR A 71 -19.18 0.53 -2.02
C THR A 71 -18.38 1.02 -3.23
N PRO A 72 -19.01 1.30 -4.39
CA PRO A 72 -18.33 1.94 -5.50
C PRO A 72 -17.94 3.38 -5.15
N LEU A 73 -16.89 3.91 -5.78
CA LEU A 73 -16.51 5.31 -5.65
C LEU A 73 -17.67 6.22 -6.10
N LEU A 74 -18.23 6.99 -5.16
CA LEU A 74 -19.34 7.89 -5.46
C LEU A 74 -18.82 9.22 -6.02
N ASN A 75 -19.47 9.70 -7.08
CA ASN A 75 -19.13 11.00 -7.64
C ASN A 75 -19.49 12.13 -6.67
N ARG A 76 -18.57 13.07 -6.48
CA ARG A 76 -18.85 14.30 -5.74
C ARG A 76 -19.68 15.23 -6.60
N SER A 77 -20.72 15.81 -6.01
CA SER A 77 -21.36 16.98 -6.58
C SER A 77 -20.33 18.08 -6.65
N SER A 78 -19.85 18.40 -7.85
CA SER A 78 -19.07 19.61 -8.10
C SER A 78 -19.98 20.81 -7.83
N GLY A 79 -20.07 21.22 -6.58
CA GLY A 79 -20.78 22.44 -6.20
C GLY A 79 -20.28 23.56 -7.09
N ALA A 80 -21.21 24.24 -7.78
CA ALA A 80 -20.95 25.26 -8.79
C ALA A 80 -19.75 26.14 -8.39
N SER A 81 -18.59 25.90 -9.00
CA SER A 81 -17.39 26.65 -8.69
C SER A 81 -17.49 28.02 -9.35
N THR A 82 -18.03 28.99 -8.61
CA THR A 82 -18.09 30.40 -9.01
C THR A 82 -16.77 31.16 -8.79
N SER A 83 -15.65 30.46 -8.57
CA SER A 83 -14.33 31.08 -8.37
C SER A 83 -13.28 30.43 -9.28
N SER A 84 -12.67 31.25 -10.13
CA SER A 84 -11.69 30.93 -11.18
C SER A 84 -10.28 30.53 -10.69
N GLY A 85 -10.16 29.93 -9.50
CA GLY A 85 -8.88 29.48 -8.93
C GLY A 85 -8.68 27.98 -9.09
N SER A 86 -7.46 27.52 -9.39
CA SER A 86 -7.13 26.10 -9.34
C SER A 86 -7.24 25.62 -7.89
N LYS A 87 -8.02 24.56 -7.65
CA LYS A 87 -8.08 23.91 -6.34
C LYS A 87 -6.85 23.02 -6.19
N ALA A 88 -6.21 23.07 -5.01
CA ALA A 88 -5.17 22.12 -4.66
C ALA A 88 -5.82 20.81 -4.19
N ASN A 89 -5.31 19.68 -4.67
CA ASN A 89 -5.74 18.36 -4.22
C ASN A 89 -5.02 18.00 -2.91
N VAL A 90 -5.76 17.50 -1.93
CA VAL A 90 -5.19 17.02 -0.65
C VAL A 90 -5.19 15.50 -0.66
N LEU A 91 -4.03 14.92 -0.37
CA LEU A 91 -3.85 13.50 -0.10
C LEU A 91 -3.63 13.28 1.40
N LEU A 92 -4.35 12.32 1.98
CA LEU A 92 -4.07 11.82 3.32
C LEU A 92 -3.31 10.49 3.25
N CYS A 93 -2.26 10.33 4.05
CA CYS A 93 -1.52 9.07 4.16
C CYS A 93 -1.64 8.56 5.59
N HIS A 94 -2.32 7.43 5.77
CA HIS A 94 -2.54 6.79 7.08
C HIS A 94 -1.47 5.73 7.32
N ASP A 95 -0.59 5.99 8.27
CA ASP A 95 0.50 5.10 8.72
C ASP A 95 0.43 4.89 10.25
N PHE A 96 -0.78 4.80 10.80
CA PHE A 96 -0.91 4.71 12.26
C PHE A 96 -0.38 3.36 12.76
N ALA A 97 0.66 3.44 13.59
CA ALA A 97 1.37 2.28 14.18
C ALA A 97 1.88 1.26 13.14
N GLY A 98 2.08 1.69 11.89
CA GLY A 98 2.78 0.96 10.84
C GLY A 98 2.04 -0.24 10.24
N ASN A 99 0.83 -0.58 10.71
CA ASN A 99 0.07 -1.77 10.31
C ASN A 99 -1.43 -1.64 10.62
N TYR A 100 -2.20 -2.67 10.25
CA TYR A 100 -3.62 -2.83 10.56
C TYR A 100 -3.96 -2.73 12.05
N GLN A 101 -5.04 -2.01 12.34
CA GLN A 101 -5.57 -1.86 13.69
C GLN A 101 -6.85 -2.66 13.87
N ASP A 102 -7.05 -3.24 15.05
CA ASP A 102 -8.22 -4.10 15.32
C ASP A 102 -9.56 -3.40 15.08
N TYR A 103 -9.64 -2.08 15.29
CA TYR A 103 -10.87 -1.31 15.06
C TYR A 103 -11.23 -1.13 13.58
N GLU A 104 -10.33 -1.50 12.68
CA GLU A 104 -10.50 -1.42 11.23
C GLU A 104 -11.03 -2.74 10.64
N ALA A 105 -11.24 -3.75 11.49
CA ALA A 105 -11.71 -5.07 11.08
C ALA A 105 -13.11 -4.99 10.46
N SER A 106 -13.32 -5.73 9.36
CA SER A 106 -14.61 -5.82 8.65
C SER A 106 -15.73 -6.43 9.49
N THR A 107 -15.39 -7.15 10.56
CA THR A 107 -16.34 -7.85 11.41
C THR A 107 -17.05 -6.93 12.43
N ASN A 108 -16.72 -5.63 12.46
CA ASN A 108 -17.33 -4.64 13.37
C ASN A 108 -17.33 -5.08 14.84
N ILE A 109 -16.28 -5.79 15.28
CA ILE A 109 -16.11 -6.10 16.69
C ILE A 109 -15.84 -4.77 17.41
N SER A 110 -16.71 -4.39 18.35
CA SER A 110 -16.48 -3.19 19.16
C SER A 110 -15.22 -3.38 19.99
N VAL A 111 -14.13 -2.73 19.56
CA VAL A 111 -12.89 -2.65 20.31
C VAL A 111 -12.93 -1.39 21.16
N ASP A 112 -12.87 -1.53 22.47
CA ASP A 112 -12.71 -0.38 23.37
C ASP A 112 -11.39 0.32 23.08
N GLY A 113 -11.41 1.65 22.91
CA GLY A 113 -10.20 2.44 22.69
C GLY A 113 -10.34 3.60 21.71
N PHE A 114 -9.25 4.33 21.53
CA PHE A 114 -9.14 5.40 20.55
C PHE A 114 -9.11 4.82 19.13
N ARG A 115 -9.85 5.45 18.22
CA ARG A 115 -9.94 5.07 16.81
C ARG A 115 -9.63 6.28 15.96
N TYR A 116 -8.89 6.08 14.88
CA TYR A 116 -8.69 7.11 13.88
C TYR A 116 -9.84 7.08 12.87
N TYR A 117 -10.37 8.25 12.57
CA TYR A 117 -11.35 8.47 11.51
C TYR A 117 -11.12 9.85 10.89
N CYS A 118 -11.58 10.03 9.66
CA CYS A 118 -11.46 11.28 8.93
C CYS A 118 -12.79 12.03 8.93
N GLU A 119 -12.83 13.21 9.54
CA GLU A 119 -14.06 14.04 9.60
C GLU A 119 -14.26 14.91 8.35
N TYR A 120 -13.19 15.49 7.83
CA TYR A 120 -13.25 16.54 6.80
C TYR A 120 -13.01 16.00 5.38
N LEU A 121 -13.67 14.89 5.02
CA LEU A 121 -13.45 14.21 3.75
C LEU A 121 -13.80 15.05 2.51
N GLN A 122 -14.62 16.10 2.65
CA GLN A 122 -14.93 17.05 1.58
C GLN A 122 -13.72 17.81 1.03
N TYR A 123 -12.61 17.85 1.78
CA TYR A 123 -11.36 18.49 1.36
C TYR A 123 -10.29 17.49 0.92
N VAL A 124 -10.53 16.19 1.07
CA VAL A 124 -9.56 15.12 0.78
C VAL A 124 -9.90 14.52 -0.57
N GLU A 125 -8.97 14.52 -1.52
CA GLU A 125 -9.21 13.91 -2.84
C GLU A 125 -8.81 12.44 -2.84
N SER A 126 -7.69 12.13 -2.18
CA SER A 126 -7.09 10.79 -2.18
C SER A 126 -6.66 10.40 -0.77
N PHE A 127 -6.71 9.10 -0.49
CA PHE A 127 -6.30 8.50 0.76
C PHE A 127 -5.40 7.30 0.49
N VAL A 128 -4.21 7.28 1.06
CA VAL A 128 -3.30 6.13 1.03
C VAL A 128 -3.39 5.42 2.37
N TYR A 129 -3.70 4.13 2.34
CA TYR A 129 -3.50 3.25 3.49
C TYR A 129 -2.08 2.70 3.42
N PHE A 130 -1.21 3.16 4.31
CA PHE A 130 0.20 2.83 4.36
C PHE A 130 0.48 1.79 5.44
N SER A 131 1.34 0.82 5.13
CA SER A 131 1.91 -0.08 6.12
C SER A 131 3.30 -0.53 5.68
N HIS A 132 4.05 -1.12 6.60
CA HIS A 132 5.38 -1.68 6.33
C HIS A 132 5.32 -3.12 5.78
N LYS A 133 4.28 -3.43 5.00
CA LYS A 133 4.14 -4.70 4.26
C LYS A 133 4.63 -4.50 2.84
N LEU A 134 5.13 -5.57 2.19
CA LEU A 134 5.52 -5.49 0.78
C LEU A 134 4.34 -4.99 -0.06
N VAL A 135 3.16 -5.58 0.12
CA VAL A 135 1.91 -5.11 -0.47
C VAL A 135 0.83 -5.04 0.60
N CYS A 136 0.12 -3.92 0.64
CA CYS A 136 -0.92 -3.61 1.60
C CYS A 136 -2.22 -3.21 0.90
N VAL A 137 -3.29 -3.93 1.19
CA VAL A 137 -4.64 -3.67 0.67
C VAL A 137 -5.44 -2.86 1.70
N PRO A 138 -6.01 -1.71 1.36
CA PRO A 138 -6.79 -0.90 2.30
C PRO A 138 -7.94 -1.71 2.93
N PRO A 139 -8.19 -1.61 4.26
CA PRO A 139 -9.29 -2.31 4.90
C PRO A 139 -10.65 -1.95 4.27
N PRO A 140 -11.56 -2.91 4.06
CA PRO A 140 -12.87 -2.63 3.48
C PRO A 140 -13.68 -1.56 4.21
N PRO A 141 -13.67 -1.45 5.56
CA PRO A 141 -14.38 -0.36 6.24
C PRO A 141 -13.85 1.04 5.87
N TRP A 142 -12.54 1.18 5.69
CA TRP A 142 -11.92 2.42 5.20
C TRP A 142 -12.35 2.70 3.77
N THR A 143 -12.16 1.74 2.86
CA THR A 143 -12.50 1.89 1.44
C THR A 143 -13.97 2.26 1.26
N ASN A 144 -14.87 1.54 1.93
CA ASN A 144 -16.30 1.81 1.86
C ASN A 144 -16.67 3.20 2.37
N THR A 145 -16.06 3.66 3.46
CA THR A 145 -16.34 5.00 4.03
C THR A 145 -15.84 6.11 3.11
N LEU A 146 -14.64 5.95 2.58
CA LEU A 146 -13.98 6.91 1.69
C LEU A 146 -14.70 7.01 0.34
N HIS A 147 -15.07 5.87 -0.25
CA HIS A 147 -15.84 5.81 -1.50
C HIS A 147 -17.22 6.46 -1.38
N ARG A 148 -17.91 6.31 -0.24
CA ARG A 148 -19.18 7.02 0.03
C ARG A 148 -19.03 8.54 0.01
N ASN A 149 -17.82 9.05 0.28
CA ASN A 149 -17.48 10.47 0.27
C ASN A 149 -16.73 10.89 -1.00
N GLY A 150 -16.67 10.03 -2.01
CA GLY A 150 -15.96 10.28 -3.26
C GLY A 150 -14.46 10.50 -3.12
N VAL A 151 -13.84 9.91 -2.10
CA VAL A 151 -12.39 9.93 -1.89
C VAL A 151 -11.80 8.67 -2.51
N LYS A 152 -10.77 8.82 -3.35
CA LYS A 152 -10.04 7.68 -3.92
C LYS A 152 -9.15 7.02 -2.87
N VAL A 153 -9.04 5.71 -2.91
CA VAL A 153 -8.32 4.90 -1.90
C VAL A 153 -7.21 4.09 -2.55
N PHE A 154 -6.02 4.23 -1.99
CA PHE A 154 -4.80 3.62 -2.51
C PHE A 154 -4.22 2.63 -1.51
N GLY A 155 -3.89 1.44 -1.99
CA GLY A 155 -3.00 0.51 -1.29
C GLY A 155 -1.56 0.96 -1.40
N THR A 156 -0.65 0.21 -0.76
CA THR A 156 0.78 0.48 -0.81
C THR A 156 1.56 -0.73 -1.31
N LEU A 157 2.45 -0.52 -2.29
CA LEU A 157 3.57 -1.39 -2.63
C LEU A 157 4.84 -0.73 -2.08
N LEU A 158 5.52 -1.39 -1.15
CA LEU A 158 6.69 -0.85 -0.47
C LEU A 158 7.92 -1.74 -0.67
N ILE A 159 8.99 -1.15 -1.20
CA ILE A 159 10.31 -1.80 -1.31
C ILE A 159 11.28 -1.11 -0.35
N GLU A 160 11.50 -1.71 0.82
CA GLU A 160 12.42 -1.21 1.84
C GLU A 160 13.83 -1.80 1.66
N PRO A 161 14.87 -1.24 2.32
CA PRO A 161 16.22 -1.80 2.30
C PRO A 161 16.28 -3.31 2.62
N GLN A 162 15.47 -3.76 3.58
CA GLN A 162 15.37 -5.16 4.01
C GLN A 162 14.53 -6.06 3.11
N THR A 163 13.80 -5.52 2.12
CA THR A 163 12.90 -6.33 1.27
C THR A 163 13.71 -7.32 0.43
N GLU A 164 13.58 -8.61 0.67
CA GLU A 164 14.30 -9.61 -0.11
C GLU A 164 13.74 -9.77 -1.53
N SER A 165 14.59 -10.17 -2.47
CA SER A 165 14.20 -10.48 -3.86
C SER A 165 13.46 -9.35 -4.60
N SER A 166 13.80 -8.09 -4.33
CA SER A 166 13.16 -6.92 -4.96
C SER A 166 13.29 -6.88 -6.47
N ASP A 167 14.30 -7.53 -7.04
CA ASP A 167 14.46 -7.72 -8.49
C ASP A 167 13.26 -8.42 -9.14
N ARG A 168 12.49 -9.22 -8.39
CA ARG A 168 11.26 -9.86 -8.88
C ARG A 168 10.26 -8.85 -9.41
N LEU A 169 10.20 -7.66 -8.83
CA LEU A 169 9.26 -6.60 -9.26
C LEU A 169 9.43 -6.24 -10.74
N LEU A 170 10.67 -6.18 -11.20
CA LEU A 170 11.03 -5.75 -12.56
C LEU A 170 11.23 -6.92 -13.53
N ARG A 171 10.91 -8.16 -13.13
CA ARG A 171 10.97 -9.29 -14.06
C ARG A 171 9.84 -9.16 -15.07
N SER A 172 10.21 -8.83 -16.30
CA SER A 172 9.31 -8.81 -17.43
C SER A 172 9.27 -10.16 -18.14
N THR A 173 8.19 -10.37 -18.87
CA THR A 173 8.00 -11.47 -19.81
C THR A 173 7.64 -10.90 -21.17
N LEU A 174 8.08 -11.56 -22.23
CA LEU A 174 7.64 -11.23 -23.58
C LEU A 174 6.38 -12.03 -23.85
N GLU A 175 5.28 -11.33 -24.12
CA GLU A 175 4.01 -11.93 -24.53
C GLU A 175 3.70 -11.47 -25.96
N ASP A 176 3.34 -12.41 -26.83
CA ASP A 176 2.88 -12.10 -28.18
C ASP A 176 1.37 -11.86 -28.15
N ASP A 177 0.96 -10.63 -28.45
CA ASP A 177 -0.44 -10.25 -28.63
C ASP A 177 -0.63 -9.65 -30.03
N ASP A 178 -1.50 -10.29 -30.83
CA ASP A 178 -1.79 -9.91 -32.22
C ASP A 178 -0.55 -9.69 -33.13
N GLY A 179 0.51 -10.47 -32.93
CA GLY A 179 1.76 -10.37 -33.69
C GLY A 179 2.69 -9.23 -33.27
N GLN A 180 2.37 -8.51 -32.19
CA GLN A 180 3.28 -7.63 -31.46
C GLN A 180 3.81 -8.33 -30.22
N THR A 181 5.13 -8.48 -30.13
CA THR A 181 5.79 -8.90 -28.91
C THR A 181 5.85 -7.71 -27.95
N ASN A 182 5.03 -7.74 -26.90
CA ASN A 182 4.99 -6.72 -25.88
C ASN A 182 5.73 -7.21 -24.62
N GLU A 183 6.50 -6.31 -24.01
CA GLU A 183 7.07 -6.54 -22.70
C GLU A 183 5.99 -6.31 -21.64
N THR A 184 5.67 -7.36 -20.89
CA THR A 184 4.66 -7.31 -19.83
C THR A 184 5.27 -7.64 -18.48
N PHE A 185 4.70 -7.08 -17.42
CA PHE A 185 5.16 -7.30 -16.05
C PHE A 185 4.09 -8.10 -15.30
N PRO A 186 4.30 -9.41 -15.04
CA PRO A 186 3.31 -10.25 -14.37
C PRO A 186 2.86 -9.70 -13.01
N LEU A 187 3.77 -9.06 -12.26
CA LEU A 187 3.45 -8.42 -10.99
C LEU A 187 2.63 -7.13 -11.16
N ALA A 188 2.80 -6.38 -12.24
CA ALA A 188 1.95 -5.23 -12.54
C ALA A 188 0.49 -5.69 -12.78
N ARG A 189 0.31 -6.73 -13.59
CA ARG A 189 -1.00 -7.36 -13.81
C ARG A 189 -1.61 -7.89 -12.52
N LYS A 190 -0.80 -8.55 -11.68
CA LYS A 190 -1.23 -9.08 -10.37
C LYS A 190 -1.71 -7.96 -9.43
N LEU A 191 -0.96 -6.86 -9.32
CA LEU A 191 -1.33 -5.70 -8.51
C LEU A 191 -2.62 -5.03 -9.02
N ALA A 192 -2.82 -4.94 -10.33
CA ALA A 192 -4.06 -4.43 -10.92
C ALA A 192 -5.25 -5.36 -10.66
N GLN A 193 -5.06 -6.69 -10.70
CA GLN A 193 -6.09 -7.67 -10.32
C GLN A 193 -6.48 -7.52 -8.84
N ILE A 194 -5.49 -7.37 -7.94
CA ILE A 194 -5.73 -7.15 -6.52
C ILE A 194 -6.56 -5.87 -6.29
N ALA A 195 -6.19 -4.76 -6.93
CA ALA A 195 -6.94 -3.50 -6.82
C ALA A 195 -8.41 -3.64 -7.25
N ARG A 196 -8.64 -4.25 -8.42
CA ARG A 196 -10.01 -4.51 -8.92
C ARG A 196 -10.79 -5.46 -8.02
N HIS A 197 -10.16 -6.53 -7.55
CA HIS A 197 -10.81 -7.57 -6.77
C HIS A 197 -11.27 -7.07 -5.39
N TYR A 198 -10.38 -6.36 -4.68
CA TYR A 198 -10.67 -5.81 -3.36
C TYR A 198 -11.42 -4.47 -3.41
N GLY A 199 -11.48 -3.84 -4.59
CA GLY A 199 -12.34 -2.69 -4.86
C GLY A 199 -11.78 -1.37 -4.39
N PHE A 200 -10.49 -1.12 -4.58
CA PHE A 200 -9.83 0.18 -4.34
C PHE A 200 -9.19 0.73 -5.63
N ASP A 201 -8.79 1.99 -5.61
CA ASP A 201 -8.60 2.79 -6.83
C ASP A 201 -7.16 2.82 -7.35
N GLY A 202 -6.20 2.21 -6.66
CA GLY A 202 -4.82 2.25 -7.12
C GLY A 202 -3.75 2.02 -6.07
N TRP A 203 -2.52 2.37 -6.42
CA TRP A 203 -1.35 2.11 -5.60
C TRP A 203 -0.50 3.36 -5.34
N LEU A 204 -0.02 3.49 -4.11
CA LEU A 204 1.26 4.13 -3.84
C LEU A 204 2.38 3.10 -4.04
N VAL A 205 3.30 3.36 -4.96
CA VAL A 205 4.53 2.58 -5.16
C VAL A 205 5.70 3.35 -4.55
N ASN A 206 6.18 2.89 -3.38
CA ASN A 206 7.29 3.52 -2.68
C ASN A 206 8.53 2.61 -2.71
N ILE A 207 9.56 3.00 -3.45
CA ILE A 207 10.80 2.24 -3.62
C ILE A 207 11.94 2.97 -2.91
N GLU A 208 12.40 2.42 -1.79
CA GLU A 208 13.39 3.03 -0.89
C GLU A 208 14.80 2.44 -0.99
N LYS A 209 15.04 1.57 -1.97
CA LYS A 209 16.38 1.01 -2.19
C LYS A 209 16.69 0.76 -3.66
N PRO A 210 17.99 0.76 -4.03
CA PRO A 210 18.41 0.33 -5.34
C PRO A 210 18.14 -1.18 -5.55
N PHE A 211 17.62 -1.57 -6.73
CA PHE A 211 17.78 -2.90 -7.30
C PHE A 211 19.26 -3.14 -7.68
N THR A 212 19.63 -4.40 -7.88
CA THR A 212 21.01 -4.79 -8.20
C THR A 212 21.42 -4.20 -9.55
N ARG A 213 22.68 -3.73 -9.68
CA ARG A 213 23.21 -3.06 -10.89
C ARG A 213 23.07 -3.87 -12.18
N ASN A 214 22.95 -5.18 -12.06
CA ASN A 214 22.86 -6.12 -13.17
C ASN A 214 21.41 -6.25 -13.71
N VAL A 215 20.44 -5.69 -12.97
CA VAL A 215 18.99 -5.84 -13.20
C VAL A 215 18.31 -4.47 -13.29
N TRP A 216 18.93 -3.41 -12.77
CA TRP A 216 18.34 -2.07 -12.77
C TRP A 216 18.63 -1.29 -14.05
N ASP A 217 17.57 -0.75 -14.64
CA ASP A 217 17.53 0.44 -15.51
C ASP A 217 16.38 1.35 -15.03
N PRO A 218 16.53 2.69 -14.88
CA PRO A 218 15.38 3.57 -14.63
C PRO A 218 14.25 3.38 -15.65
N GLU A 219 14.57 3.05 -16.90
CA GLU A 219 13.60 2.76 -17.95
C GLU A 219 12.77 1.51 -17.62
N LEU A 220 13.33 0.51 -16.94
CA LEU A 220 12.59 -0.68 -16.49
C LEU A 220 11.59 -0.34 -15.38
N VAL A 221 11.94 0.57 -14.47
CA VAL A 221 11.01 1.04 -13.44
C VAL A 221 9.88 1.82 -14.08
N GLU A 222 10.18 2.71 -15.04
CA GLU A 222 9.17 3.44 -15.79
C GLU A 222 8.26 2.50 -16.59
N ALA A 223 8.82 1.49 -17.27
CA ALA A 223 8.07 0.47 -17.99
C ALA A 223 7.15 -0.34 -17.06
N PHE A 224 7.63 -0.74 -15.88
CA PHE A 224 6.82 -1.39 -14.86
C PHE A 224 5.65 -0.50 -14.40
N LEU A 225 5.93 0.77 -14.07
CA LEU A 225 4.91 1.73 -13.63
C LEU A 225 3.88 2.00 -14.73
N GLY A 226 4.33 2.12 -15.99
CA GLY A 226 3.48 2.26 -17.17
C GLY A 226 2.60 1.04 -17.39
N SER A 227 3.17 -0.16 -17.29
CA SER A 227 2.44 -1.43 -17.37
C SER A 227 1.38 -1.54 -16.27
N LEU A 228 1.73 -1.20 -15.02
CA LEU A 228 0.79 -1.20 -13.89
C LEU A 228 -0.35 -0.21 -14.12
N LYS A 229 -0.03 1.01 -14.57
CA LYS A 229 -1.07 2.00 -14.91
C LYS A 229 -1.97 1.53 -16.06
N GLY A 230 -1.40 0.90 -17.08
CA GLY A 230 -2.14 0.34 -18.21
C GLY A 230 -3.10 -0.77 -17.80
N GLU A 231 -2.62 -1.74 -17.00
CA GLU A 231 -3.42 -2.86 -16.48
C GLU A 231 -4.57 -2.41 -15.56
N MET A 232 -4.42 -1.27 -14.87
CA MET A 232 -5.48 -0.67 -14.05
C MET A 232 -6.52 0.13 -14.87
N GLY A 233 -6.26 0.40 -16.16
CA GLY A 233 -7.15 1.14 -17.06
C GLY A 233 -7.32 2.61 -16.67
N ASP A 234 -8.38 3.24 -17.18
CA ASP A 234 -8.62 4.69 -17.02
C ASP A 234 -8.99 5.09 -15.59
N VAL A 235 -9.63 4.20 -14.85
CA VAL A 235 -10.17 4.49 -13.51
C VAL A 235 -9.09 4.38 -12.43
N GLY A 236 -8.15 3.44 -12.57
CA GLY A 236 -7.14 3.24 -11.55
C GLY A 236 -6.01 4.27 -11.61
N GLU A 237 -5.52 4.72 -10.46
CA GLU A 237 -4.48 5.74 -10.36
C GLU A 237 -3.19 5.19 -9.74
N LEU A 238 -2.08 5.85 -10.07
CA LEU A 238 -0.75 5.45 -9.60
C LEU A 238 -0.03 6.66 -9.01
N ILE A 239 0.41 6.52 -7.77
CA ILE A 239 1.27 7.47 -7.08
C ILE A 239 2.59 6.75 -6.85
N TRP A 240 3.72 7.40 -7.07
CA TRP A 240 5.02 6.77 -6.90
C TRP A 240 6.03 7.68 -6.23
N SER A 241 6.95 7.06 -5.49
CA SER A 241 8.06 7.71 -4.79
C SER A 241 9.30 6.82 -4.91
N LEU A 242 10.39 7.41 -5.39
CA LEU A 242 11.68 6.74 -5.53
C LEU A 242 12.70 7.43 -4.61
N ARG A 243 13.20 6.71 -3.61
CA ARG A 243 14.21 7.20 -2.68
C ARG A 243 15.38 6.25 -2.65
N PHE A 244 16.46 6.63 -3.34
CA PHE A 244 17.72 5.90 -3.28
C PHE A 244 18.64 6.65 -2.33
N ARG A 245 18.93 6.07 -1.16
CA ARG A 245 19.97 6.63 -0.30
C ARG A 245 21.31 6.45 -1.02
N PRO A 246 22.14 7.52 -1.14
CA PRO A 246 23.47 7.43 -1.71
C PRO A 246 24.41 6.56 -0.87
#